data_AF-A0AAE3I9N2-F1
#
_entry.id   AF-A0AAE3I9N2-F1
#
_cell.length_a   1.000
_cell.length_b   1.000
_cell.length_c   1.000
_cell.angle_alpha   90.00
_cell.angle_beta   90.00
_cell.angle_gamma   90.00
#
_symmetry.space_group_name_H-M   'P 1'
#
loop_
_entity.id
_entity.type
_entity.pdbx_description
1 polymer ?
#
loop_
_entity_poly.entity_id
_entity_poly.type
_entity_poly.pdbx_seq_one_letter_code
_entity_poly.pdbx_strand_id
1 'polypeptide(L)' 'MSDFETYTCEHCGEPFRAHPSANAAENGYCSPACETAGKEL' A
#
# COMPACT_ATOMS: atom_id res chain seq x y z
N MET A 1 -19.10 -6.40 6.43
CA MET A 1 -18.53 -5.13 6.95
C MET A 1 -17.58 -4.63 5.87
N SER A 2 -17.18 -3.36 5.82
CA SER A 2 -16.15 -3.00 4.82
C SER A 2 -14.84 -3.63 5.28
N ASP A 3 -14.39 -4.64 4.57
CA ASP A 3 -13.18 -5.42 4.89
C ASP A 3 -11.88 -4.66 4.51
N PHE A 4 -11.96 -3.33 4.33
CA PHE A 4 -10.85 -2.49 3.93
C PHE A 4 -10.39 -1.63 5.10
N GLU A 5 -9.09 -1.71 5.39
CA GLU A 5 -8.40 -0.88 6.37
C GLU A 5 -7.61 0.22 5.67
N THR A 6 -7.24 1.26 6.43
CA THR A 6 -6.43 2.37 5.92
C THR A 6 -4.98 2.18 6.33
N TYR A 7 -4.09 2.17 5.35
CA TYR A 7 -2.64 2.08 5.50
C TYR A 7 -1.98 3.35 4.97
N THR A 8 -0.71 3.57 5.32
CA THR A 8 0.08 4.71 4.81
C THR A 8 1.13 4.18 3.85
N CYS A 9 1.22 4.75 2.64
CA CYS A 9 2.21 4.34 1.66
C CYS A 9 3.63 4.67 2.14
N GLU A 10 4.52 3.70 2.12
CA GLU A 10 5.92 3.89 2.55
C GLU A 10 6.72 4.79 1.60
N HIS A 11 6.32 4.89 0.33
CA HIS A 11 7.00 5.73 -0.65
C HIS A 11 6.51 7.18 -0.66
N CYS A 12 5.20 7.40 -0.84
CA CYS A 12 4.64 8.75 -1.00
C CYS A 12 4.03 9.34 0.27
N GLY A 13 3.84 8.54 1.32
CA GLY A 13 3.22 8.99 2.58
C GLY A 13 1.70 9.20 2.52
N GLU A 14 1.05 8.91 1.38
CA GLU A 14 -0.39 9.07 1.25
C GLU A 14 -1.17 7.90 1.88
N PRO A 15 -2.32 8.17 2.52
CA PRO A 15 -3.19 7.12 3.03
C PRO A 15 -3.91 6.40 1.89
N PHE A 16 -3.97 5.07 1.95
CA PHE A 16 -4.69 4.24 0.98
C PHE A 16 -5.51 3.16 1.67
N ARG A 17 -6.60 2.73 1.03
CA ARG A 17 -7.46 1.66 1.54
C ARG A 17 -7.11 0.34 0.87
N ALA A 18 -6.85 -0.69 1.66
CA ALA A 18 -6.59 -2.03 1.16
C ALA A 18 -7.26 -3.07 2.07
N HIS A 19 -7.55 -4.24 1.50
CA HIS A 19 -7.95 -5.38 2.30
C HIS A 19 -6.73 -5.88 3.09
N PRO A 20 -6.85 -6.31 4.36
CA PRO A 20 -5.72 -6.81 5.14
C PRO A 20 -4.95 -7.97 4.49
N SER A 21 -5.62 -8.74 3.63
CA SER A 21 -5.02 -9.84 2.86
C SER A 21 -4.57 -9.47 1.44
N ALA A 22 -4.60 -8.18 1.07
CA ALA A 22 -4.14 -7.73 -0.24
C ALA A 22 -2.63 -7.46 -0.21
N ASN A 23 -1.96 -7.72 -1.33
CA ASN A 23 -0.53 -7.40 -1.48
C ASN A 23 -0.21 -5.93 -1.13
N ALA A 24 -1.12 -4.99 -1.39
CA ALA A 24 -0.88 -3.59 -1.04
C ALA A 24 -0.76 -3.37 0.48
N ALA A 25 -1.51 -4.12 1.30
CA ALA A 25 -1.43 -4.07 2.76
C ALA A 25 -0.17 -4.76 3.28
N GLU A 26 0.24 -5.87 2.65
CA GLU A 26 1.46 -6.61 3.01
C GLU A 26 2.73 -5.84 2.60
N ASN A 27 2.70 -5.21 1.42
CA ASN A 27 3.86 -4.56 0.83
C ASN A 27 3.99 -3.09 1.26
N GLY A 28 2.93 -2.47 1.81
CA GLY A 28 2.96 -1.09 2.30
C GLY A 28 2.93 -0.01 1.20
N TYR A 29 2.57 -0.35 -0.05
CA TYR A 29 2.56 0.61 -1.17
C TYR A 29 1.17 0.78 -1.76
N CYS A 30 0.77 2.04 -1.99
CA CYS A 30 -0.55 2.38 -2.53
C CYS A 30 -0.71 2.04 -4.02
N SER A 31 0.39 1.82 -4.74
CA SER A 31 0.39 1.51 -6.18
C SER A 31 1.66 0.76 -6.60
N PRO A 32 1.62 0.00 -7.72
CA PRO A 32 2.81 -0.65 -8.28
C PRO A 32 3.93 0.33 -8.62
N ALA A 33 3.58 1.59 -8.98
CA ALA A 33 4.55 2.64 -9.24
C ALA A 33 5.33 3.02 -7.96
N CYS A 34 4.61 3.23 -6.85
CA CYS A 34 5.21 3.49 -5.54
C CYS A 34 6.02 2.29 -5.05
N GLU A 35 5.55 1.07 -5.30
CA GLU A 35 6.30 -0.14 -4.96
C GLU A 35 7.62 -0.23 -5.73
N THR A 36 7.59 0.00 -7.04
CA THR A 36 8.81 -0.02 -7.88
C THR A 36 9.78 1.08 -7.45
N ALA A 37 9.27 2.29 -7.20
CA ALA A 37 10.10 3.43 -6.81
C ALA A 37 10.66 3.32 -5.38
N GLY A 38 9.91 2.74 -4.44
CA GLY A 38 10.34 2.53 -3.06
C GLY A 38 11.29 1.35 -2.88
N LYS A 39 11.23 0.34 -3.75
CA LYS A 39 12.07 -0.86 -3.66
C LYS A 39 13.46 -0.74 -4.31
N GLU A 40 13.80 0.40 -4.93
CA GLU A 40 15.10 0.65 -5.60
C GLU A 40 15.66 -0.57 -6.37
N LEU A 41 14.80 -1.28 -7.10
CA LEU A 41 15.14 -2.51 -7.84
C LEU A 41 16.03 -2.26 -9.05
#